data_AF-A0AA92W318-F1
#
_entry.id   AF-A0AA92W318-F1
#
_cell.length_a   1.000
_cell.length_b   1.000
_cell.length_c   1.000
_cell.angle_alpha   90.00
_cell.angle_beta   90.00
_cell.angle_gamma   90.00
#
_symmetry.space_group_name_H-M   'P 1'
#
loop_
_entity.id
_entity.type
_entity.pdbx_description
1 polymer ?
#
loop_
_entity_poly.entity_id
_entity_poly.type
_entity_poly.pdbx_seq_one_letter_code
_entity_poly.pdbx_strand_id
1 'polypeptide(L)'
;MFCILLAGACNNRSYKDTLFCELDKEIQDTLLFINQHCFEEGYDTIDLIDFSGNCKSSVNFFSSWVIRNQIEDTVNKISVSLPTNAPKPYIVHNNTVYYPEDYNLMVFGFNKNTKFRTIKMK
;
A
#
# COMPACT_ATOMS: atom_id res chain seq x y z
N MET A 1 21.45 32.16 10.81
CA MET A 1 21.25 31.69 9.42
C MET A 1 21.37 30.16 9.44
N PHE A 2 20.24 29.45 9.56
CA PHE A 2 20.23 27.99 9.60
C PHE A 2 20.01 27.46 8.18
N CYS A 3 21.08 26.96 7.56
CA CYS A 3 21.02 26.25 6.30
C CYS A 3 20.45 24.84 6.56
N ILE A 4 19.14 24.68 6.39
CA ILE A 4 18.53 23.35 6.32
C ILE A 4 18.83 22.80 4.93
N LEU A 5 19.88 21.99 4.83
CA LEU A 5 20.14 21.12 3.70
C LEU A 5 19.03 20.05 3.66
N LEU A 6 17.94 20.34 2.95
CA LEU A 6 17.03 19.30 2.45
C LEU A 6 17.78 18.55 1.35
N ALA A 7 18.71 17.68 1.76
CA ALA A 7 19.20 16.63 0.89
C ALA A 7 18.01 15.71 0.60
N GLY A 8 17.36 15.96 -0.53
CA GLY A 8 16.33 15.08 -1.07
C GLY A 8 16.93 13.70 -1.23
N ALA A 9 16.62 12.81 -0.30
CA ALA A 9 16.86 11.39 -0.46
C ALA A 9 15.88 10.89 -1.52
N CYS A 10 16.23 11.07 -2.81
CA CYS A 10 15.68 10.27 -3.89
C CYS A 10 16.16 8.84 -3.65
N ASN A 11 15.42 8.13 -2.80
CA ASN A 11 15.61 6.70 -2.60
C ASN A 11 15.15 6.07 -3.92
N ASN A 12 16.09 5.77 -4.81
CA ASN A 12 15.86 4.95 -6.01
C ASN A 12 15.51 3.52 -5.57
N ARG A 13 14.38 3.36 -4.88
CA ARG A 13 13.76 2.05 -4.70
C ARG A 13 13.19 1.69 -6.06
N SER A 14 13.88 0.81 -6.76
CA SER A 14 13.28 0.08 -7.87
C SER A 14 12.15 -0.76 -7.29
N TYR A 15 10.94 -0.20 -7.28
CA TYR A 15 9.75 -0.96 -6.99
C TYR A 15 9.55 -1.93 -8.13
N LYS A 16 9.29 -3.20 -7.79
CA LYS A 16 8.83 -4.16 -8.79
C LYS A 16 7.37 -3.87 -9.06
N ASP A 17 7.03 -3.70 -10.33
CA ASP A 17 5.64 -3.64 -10.76
C ASP A 17 5.12 -5.07 -10.92
N THR A 18 3.93 -5.30 -10.39
CA THR A 18 3.17 -6.55 -10.54
C THR A 18 1.80 -6.19 -11.12
N LEU A 19 1.39 -6.87 -12.18
CA LEU A 19 0.09 -6.64 -12.78
C LEU A 19 -1.01 -7.32 -11.95
N PHE A 20 -2.24 -6.80 -12.03
CA PHE A 20 -3.38 -7.36 -11.33
C PHE A 20 -3.56 -8.86 -11.62
N CYS A 21 -3.43 -9.27 -12.88
CA CYS A 21 -3.58 -10.68 -13.26
C CYS A 21 -2.42 -11.58 -12.79
N GLU A 22 -1.32 -11.00 -12.30
CA GLU A 22 -0.15 -11.71 -11.75
C GLU A 22 -0.20 -11.81 -10.22
N LEU A 23 -1.12 -11.10 -9.55
CA LEU A 23 -1.32 -11.23 -8.11
C LEU A 23 -1.83 -12.62 -7.75
N ASP A 24 -1.63 -13.03 -6.50
CA ASP A 24 -2.23 -14.27 -6.01
C ASP A 24 -3.76 -14.21 -6.17
N LYS A 25 -4.36 -15.34 -6.55
CA LYS A 25 -5.79 -15.40 -6.86
C LYS A 25 -6.67 -14.89 -5.70
N GLU A 26 -6.28 -15.22 -4.48
CA GLU A 26 -6.99 -14.75 -3.28
C GLU A 26 -6.99 -13.22 -3.15
N ILE A 27 -5.89 -12.56 -3.53
CA ILE A 27 -5.81 -11.10 -3.59
C ILE A 27 -6.73 -10.56 -4.69
N GLN A 28 -6.69 -11.16 -5.88
CA GLN A 28 -7.54 -10.74 -7.01
C GLN A 28 -9.03 -10.85 -6.64
N ASP A 29 -9.44 -11.99 -6.10
CA ASP A 29 -10.83 -12.26 -5.71
C ASP A 29 -11.29 -11.29 -4.60
N THR A 30 -10.43 -11.04 -3.60
CA THR A 30 -10.72 -10.08 -2.51
C THR A 30 -10.89 -8.65 -3.04
N LEU A 31 -10.00 -8.21 -3.94
CA LEU A 31 -10.07 -6.87 -4.52
C LEU A 31 -11.33 -6.67 -5.37
N LEU A 32 -11.70 -7.67 -6.17
CA LEU A 32 -12.94 -7.64 -6.96
C LEU A 32 -14.18 -7.60 -6.07
N PHE A 33 -14.22 -8.40 -4.99
CA PHE A 33 -15.30 -8.39 -4.02
C PHE A 33 -15.49 -7.01 -3.37
N ILE A 34 -14.38 -6.38 -2.95
CA ILE A 34 -14.43 -5.03 -2.35
C ILE A 34 -14.83 -3.99 -3.40
N ASN A 35 -14.30 -4.04 -4.62
CA ASN A 35 -14.67 -3.10 -5.68
C ASN A 35 -16.18 -3.15 -5.99
N GLN A 36 -16.77 -4.35 -6.02
CA GLN A 36 -18.20 -4.52 -6.18
C GLN A 36 -18.98 -3.88 -5.02
N HIS A 37 -18.58 -4.13 -3.77
CA HIS A 37 -19.22 -3.50 -2.60
C HIS A 37 -19.08 -1.98 -2.60
N CYS A 38 -17.90 -1.45 -2.94
CA CYS A 38 -17.68 0.00 -3.05
C CYS A 38 -18.57 0.64 -4.13
N PHE A 39 -18.86 -0.08 -5.22
CA PHE A 39 -19.74 0.39 -6.28
C PHE A 39 -21.21 0.37 -5.86
N GLU A 40 -21.64 -0.64 -5.10
CA GLU A 40 -23.06 -0.86 -4.75
C GLU A 40 -23.49 -0.10 -3.48
N GLU A 41 -22.66 -0.06 -2.44
CA GLU A 41 -23.07 0.38 -1.09
C GLU A 41 -22.53 1.76 -0.70
N GLY A 42 -21.65 2.35 -1.51
CA GLY A 42 -20.96 3.58 -1.16
C GLY A 42 -19.71 3.34 -0.31
N TYR A 43 -18.85 4.35 -0.26
CA TYR A 43 -17.43 4.18 0.04
C TYR A 43 -17.08 4.22 1.53
N ASP A 44 -16.57 3.12 2.07
CA ASP A 44 -15.70 3.11 3.25
C ASP A 44 -14.22 2.99 2.80
N THR A 45 -13.36 3.88 3.30
CA THR A 45 -11.92 3.84 3.01
C THR A 45 -11.29 2.62 3.65
N ILE A 46 -10.96 1.60 2.87
CA ILE A 46 -10.10 0.51 3.33
C ILE A 46 -8.65 0.94 3.18
N ASP A 47 -8.00 1.15 4.31
CA ASP A 47 -6.61 1.60 4.34
C ASP A 47 -5.62 0.43 4.23
N LEU A 48 -5.94 -0.72 4.83
CA LEU A 48 -5.09 -1.90 4.93
C LEU A 48 -5.93 -3.16 4.74
N ILE A 49 -5.49 -4.04 3.84
CA ILE A 49 -5.99 -5.40 3.66
C ILE A 49 -4.87 -6.34 4.10
N ASP A 50 -5.05 -7.01 5.22
CA ASP A 50 -4.06 -7.91 5.79
C ASP A 50 -4.60 -9.34 5.87
N PHE A 51 -4.03 -10.22 5.05
CA PHE A 51 -4.40 -11.63 5.01
C PHE A 51 -3.86 -12.44 6.19
N SER A 52 -2.89 -11.91 6.93
CA SER A 52 -2.32 -12.57 8.10
C SER A 52 -3.05 -12.24 9.41
N GLY A 53 -3.78 -11.12 9.45
CA GLY A 53 -4.38 -10.56 10.66
C GLY A 53 -3.38 -10.01 11.69
N ASN A 54 -2.09 -9.97 11.36
CA ASN A 54 -0.99 -9.61 12.28
C ASN A 54 -0.38 -8.23 12.00
N CYS A 55 -0.81 -7.54 10.94
CA CYS A 55 -0.19 -6.31 10.47
C CYS A 55 -0.97 -5.06 10.90
N LYS A 56 -0.23 -3.98 11.16
CA LYS A 56 -0.78 -2.66 11.45
C LYS A 56 -0.17 -1.61 10.54
N SER A 57 -1.01 -0.73 10.02
CA SER A 57 -0.59 0.48 9.31
C SER A 57 -0.48 1.65 10.30
N SER A 58 0.58 2.44 10.18
CA SER A 58 0.80 3.66 10.95
C SER A 58 1.33 4.78 10.06
N VAL A 59 1.04 6.01 10.47
CA VAL A 59 1.52 7.23 9.81
C VAL A 59 2.38 7.97 10.82
N ASN A 60 3.64 8.23 10.46
CA ASN A 60 4.55 9.00 11.28
C ASN A 60 4.57 10.45 10.80
N PHE A 61 4.52 11.36 11.76
CA PHE A 61 4.50 12.80 11.52
C PHE A 61 5.77 13.46 12.06
N PHE A 62 6.26 14.47 11.33
CA PHE A 62 7.17 15.47 11.86
C PHE A 62 6.43 16.80 11.90
N SER A 63 6.08 17.24 13.11
CA SER A 63 5.10 18.31 13.29
C SER A 63 3.81 17.97 12.53
N SER A 64 3.32 18.85 11.66
CA SER A 64 2.11 18.62 10.86
C SER A 64 2.36 17.86 9.54
N TRP A 65 3.60 17.45 9.25
CA TRP A 65 3.94 16.81 7.98
C TRP A 65 3.99 15.30 8.11
N VAL A 66 3.31 14.58 7.22
CA VAL A 66 3.48 13.13 7.07
C VAL A 66 4.87 12.86 6.51
N ILE A 67 5.70 12.16 7.28
CA ILE A 67 7.07 11.82 6.87
C ILE A 67 7.22 10.36 6.45
N ARG A 68 6.29 9.49 6.85
CA ARG A 68 6.35 8.06 6.56
C ARG A 68 5.00 7.41 6.75
N ASN A 69 4.64 6.56 5.79
CA ASN A 69 3.66 5.50 6.00
C ASN A 69 4.42 4.21 6.32
N GLN A 70 4.01 3.47 7.33
CA GLN A 70 4.68 2.25 7.78
C GLN A 70 3.67 1.12 7.96
N ILE A 71 4.07 -0.09 7.57
CA ILE A 71 3.37 -1.32 7.90
C ILE A 71 4.28 -2.15 8.78
N GLU A 72 3.76 -2.59 9.91
CA GLU A 72 4.45 -3.45 10.88
C GLU A 72 3.70 -4.77 11.02
N ASP A 73 4.42 -5.88 10.85
CA ASP A 73 3.99 -7.19 11.32
C ASP A 73 4.24 -7.25 12.84
N THR A 74 3.15 -7.28 13.61
CA THR A 74 3.21 -7.18 15.07
C THR A 74 3.70 -8.45 15.75
N VAL A 75 3.71 -9.59 15.04
CA VAL A 75 4.20 -10.88 15.56
C VAL A 75 5.69 -11.00 15.28
N ASN A 76 6.10 -10.83 14.02
CA ASN A 76 7.48 -10.99 13.60
C ASN A 76 8.35 -9.74 13.86
N LYS A 77 7.73 -8.61 14.24
CA LYS A 77 8.39 -7.30 14.48
C LYS A 77 9.16 -6.77 13.27
N ILE A 78 8.73 -7.17 12.08
CA ILE A 78 9.27 -6.70 10.81
C ILE A 78 8.44 -5.50 10.36
N SER A 79 9.09 -4.45 9.86
CA SER A 79 8.37 -3.28 9.35
C SER A 79 8.91 -2.82 8.01
N VAL A 80 8.01 -2.28 7.20
CA VAL A 80 8.33 -1.71 5.89
C VAL A 80 7.77 -0.31 5.80
N SER A 81 8.57 0.59 5.23
CA SER A 81 8.15 1.97 5.00
C SER A 81 7.73 2.15 3.55
N LEU A 82 6.58 2.79 3.35
CA LEU A 82 5.99 3.12 2.07
C LEU A 82 6.28 4.60 1.73
N PRO A 83 6.27 4.97 0.44
CA PRO A 83 6.18 6.38 0.05
C PRO A 83 5.06 7.11 0.80
N THR A 84 5.29 8.39 1.12
CA THR A 84 4.29 9.22 1.83
C THR A 84 3.02 9.42 1.03
N ASN A 85 3.13 9.38 -0.30
CA ASN A 85 2.03 9.49 -1.25
C ASN A 85 1.57 8.13 -1.81
N ALA A 86 1.97 6.99 -1.23
CA ALA A 86 1.53 5.69 -1.73
C ALA A 86 -0.02 5.59 -1.74
N PRO A 87 -0.64 5.28 -2.89
CA PRO A 87 -2.08 5.07 -2.95
C PRO A 87 -2.52 3.90 -2.08
N LYS A 88 -3.73 4.01 -1.52
CA LYS A 88 -4.37 2.97 -0.70
C LYS A 88 -5.42 2.20 -1.54
N PRO A 89 -5.77 0.95 -1.16
CA PRO A 89 -5.37 0.21 0.03
C PRO A 89 -3.92 -0.32 -0.04
N TYR A 90 -3.32 -0.54 1.13
CA TYR A 90 -2.11 -1.37 1.23
C TYR A 90 -2.51 -2.83 1.47
N ILE A 91 -1.94 -3.75 0.70
CA ILE A 91 -2.30 -5.17 0.74
C ILE A 91 -1.09 -5.95 1.26
N VAL A 92 -1.25 -6.71 2.33
CA VAL A 92 -0.19 -7.53 2.92
C VAL A 92 -0.52 -9.00 2.73
N HIS A 93 0.34 -9.70 1.99
CA HIS A 93 0.22 -11.14 1.75
C HIS A 93 1.61 -11.76 1.67
N ASN A 94 1.86 -12.86 2.39
CA ASN A 94 3.12 -13.61 2.36
C ASN A 94 4.38 -12.71 2.48
N ASN A 95 4.44 -11.90 3.54
CA ASN A 95 5.53 -10.95 3.83
C ASN A 95 5.83 -9.98 2.68
N THR A 96 4.83 -9.72 1.83
CA THR A 96 4.92 -8.83 0.69
C THR A 96 3.79 -7.81 0.78
N VAL A 97 4.14 -6.55 0.59
CA VAL A 97 3.21 -5.44 0.52
C VAL A 97 3.01 -5.06 -0.94
N TYR A 98 1.75 -4.99 -1.35
CA TYR A 98 1.31 -4.45 -2.62
C TYR A 98 0.52 -3.18 -2.38
N TYR A 99 0.69 -2.18 -3.24
CA TYR A 99 -0.17 -1.00 -3.25
C TYR A 99 -0.38 -0.53 -4.69
N PRO A 100 -1.55 0.02 -5.02
CA PRO A 100 -1.84 0.40 -6.40
C PRO A 100 -0.96 1.56 -6.86
N GLU A 101 -0.64 1.60 -8.15
CA GLU A 101 0.05 2.74 -8.75
C GLU A 101 -0.87 3.98 -8.83
N ASP A 102 -2.17 3.76 -9.10
CA ASP A 102 -3.17 4.80 -9.26
C ASP A 102 -4.07 4.96 -8.03
N TYR A 103 -4.57 6.18 -7.80
CA TYR A 103 -5.54 6.48 -6.75
C TYR A 103 -6.96 6.05 -7.14
N ASN A 104 -7.81 5.86 -6.12
CA ASN A 104 -9.25 5.56 -6.28
C ASN A 104 -9.54 4.29 -7.09
N LEU A 105 -8.57 3.36 -7.12
CA LEU A 105 -8.67 2.13 -7.90
C LEU A 105 -9.85 1.25 -7.46
N MET A 106 -10.21 1.27 -6.17
CA MET A 106 -11.38 0.53 -5.65
C MET A 106 -12.71 1.05 -6.22
N VAL A 107 -12.76 2.28 -6.74
CA VAL A 107 -13.95 2.86 -7.37
C VAL A 107 -13.93 2.60 -8.88
N PHE A 108 -12.78 2.78 -9.52
CA PHE A 108 -12.65 2.60 -10.97
C PHE A 108 -12.58 1.13 -11.41
N GLY A 109 -12.29 0.22 -10.48
CA GLY A 109 -12.12 -1.20 -10.74
C GLY A 109 -10.76 -1.55 -11.32
N PHE A 110 -10.61 -2.83 -11.65
CA PHE A 110 -9.35 -3.42 -12.08
C PHE A 110 -9.47 -3.96 -13.50
N ASN A 111 -8.39 -3.84 -14.26
CA ASN A 111 -8.19 -4.59 -15.49
C ASN A 111 -6.90 -5.41 -15.39
N LYS A 112 -6.68 -6.33 -16.33
CA LYS A 112 -5.51 -7.21 -16.32
C LYS A 112 -4.16 -6.48 -16.26
N ASN A 113 -4.09 -5.24 -16.76
CA ASN A 113 -2.88 -4.43 -16.83
C ASN A 113 -2.77 -3.43 -15.68
N THR A 114 -3.73 -3.40 -14.75
CA THR A 114 -3.67 -2.54 -13.57
C THR A 114 -2.43 -2.88 -12.75
N LYS A 115 -1.65 -1.85 -12.39
CA LYS A 115 -0.33 -2.04 -11.78
C LYS A 115 -0.35 -1.87 -10.27
N PHE A 116 0.42 -2.72 -9.62
CA PHE A 116 0.71 -2.66 -8.20
C PHE A 116 2.21 -2.57 -7.99
N ARG A 117 2.62 -1.65 -7.12
CA ARG A 117 3.98 -1.56 -6.61
C ARG A 117 4.16 -2.61 -5.53
N THR A 118 5.26 -3.34 -5.61
CA THR A 118 5.56 -4.48 -4.72
C THR A 118 6.77 -4.19 -3.85
N ILE A 119 6.66 -4.46 -2.55
CA ILE A 119 7.76 -4.34 -1.58
C ILE A 119 7.77 -5.57 -0.67
N LYS A 120 8.91 -6.24 -0.55
CA LYS A 120 9.07 -7.30 0.46
C LYS A 120 9.33 -6.70 1.85
N MET A 121 8.63 -7.22 2.85
CA MET A 121 8.92 -6.98 4.26
C MET A 121 10.21 -7.73 4.60
N LYS A 122 11.19 -7.04 5.22
CA LYS A 122 12.52 -7.57 5.54
C LYS A 122 12.87 -7.25 6.98
#